data_AF-A0A2W5ZSK0-F1
#
_entry.id   AF-A0A2W5ZSK0-F1
#
_cell.length_a   1.000
_cell.length_b   1.000
_cell.length_c   1.000
_cell.angle_alpha   90.00
_cell.angle_beta   90.00
_cell.angle_gamma   90.00
#
_symmetry.space_group_name_H-M   'P 1'
#
loop_
_entity.id
_entity.type
_entity.pdbx_description
1 polymer ?
#
loop_
_entity_poly.entity_id
_entity_poly.type
_entity_poly.pdbx_seq_one_letter_code
_entity_poly.pdbx_strand_id
1 'polypeptide(L)'
;MTIEQTFRDMLCRLRELQETLDALGTTVDEDKPRKDDVVVASILSDAVLAGRGFLEEALQAAEEAHRALLDGTRRALIRCQKQFHRFAAHFASELGSCDRIDDLRNVGRERGQEWLNWVTVVKQVLERCRELLEEARNALFLCWQELTERMSVTSVSVCTTNIGQQFSARESIREMPEQDGVT
;
A
#
# COMPACT_ATOMS: atom_id res chain seq x y z
N MET A 1 -5.40 16.89 -1.34
CA MET A 1 -4.24 17.00 -0.42
C MET A 1 -3.01 17.29 -1.27
N THR A 2 -1.79 17.34 -0.75
CA THR A 2 -0.61 17.19 -1.62
C THR A 2 -0.20 15.73 -1.65
N ILE A 3 0.33 15.25 -2.79
CA ILE A 3 0.82 13.87 -2.89
C ILE A 3 1.91 13.58 -1.86
N GLU A 4 2.74 14.59 -1.57
CA GLU A 4 3.79 14.50 -0.55
C GLU A 4 3.22 14.27 0.85
N GLN A 5 2.08 14.90 1.17
CA GLN A 5 1.37 14.63 2.42
C GLN A 5 0.86 13.19 2.44
N THR A 6 0.23 12.71 1.35
CA THR A 6 -0.29 11.33 1.30
C THR A 6 0.81 10.29 1.49
N PHE A 7 1.97 10.47 0.86
CA PHE A 7 3.10 9.56 1.03
C PHE A 7 3.66 9.57 2.45
N ARG A 8 3.74 10.75 3.08
CA ARG A 8 4.17 10.86 4.48
C ARG A 8 3.20 10.18 5.43
N ASP A 9 1.90 10.39 5.23
CA ASP A 9 0.86 9.75 6.04
C ASP A 9 0.91 8.23 5.89
N MET A 10 1.05 7.71 4.66
CA MET A 10 1.19 6.28 4.39
C MET A 10 2.45 5.69 5.05
N LEU A 11 3.60 6.36 4.95
CA LEU A 11 4.84 5.93 5.61
C LEU A 11 4.68 5.92 7.14
N CYS A 12 4.00 6.92 7.71
CA CYS A 12 3.72 6.97 9.14
C CYS A 12 2.91 5.74 9.58
N ARG A 13 1.80 5.42 8.89
CA ARG A 13 0.95 4.27 9.23
C ARG A 13 1.64 2.93 9.08
N LEU A 14 2.46 2.77 8.05
CA LEU A 14 3.24 1.54 7.87
C LEU A 14 4.29 1.36 8.99
N ARG A 15 4.90 2.45 9.48
CA ARG A 15 5.85 2.40 10.60
C ARG A 15 5.15 2.11 11.93
N GLU A 16 4.03 2.77 12.22
CA GLU A 16 3.23 2.47 13.41
C GLU A 16 2.81 0.99 13.47
N LEU A 17 2.42 0.44 12.31
CA LEU A 17 2.09 -0.98 12.17
C LEU A 17 3.30 -1.89 12.39
N GLN A 18 4.47 -1.53 11.86
CA GLN A 18 5.73 -2.25 12.10
C GLN A 18 6.12 -2.23 13.57
N GLU A 19 6.10 -1.07 14.22
CA GLU A 19 6.41 -0.90 15.65
C GLU A 19 5.47 -1.74 16.53
N THR A 20 4.19 -1.79 16.19
CA THR A 20 3.20 -2.61 16.92
C THR A 20 3.45 -4.10 16.71
N LEU A 21 3.81 -4.52 15.49
CA LEU A 21 4.21 -5.90 15.21
C LEU A 21 5.52 -6.27 15.92
N ASP A 22 6.43 -5.31 16.05
CA ASP A 22 7.68 -5.51 16.78
C ASP A 22 7.43 -5.72 18.27
N ALA A 23 6.57 -4.88 18.87
CA ALA A 23 6.10 -5.04 20.24
C ALA A 23 5.42 -6.40 20.45
N LEU A 24 4.61 -6.87 19.48
CA LEU A 24 4.02 -8.21 19.54
C LEU A 24 5.09 -9.30 19.61
N GLY A 25 6.13 -9.22 18.77
CA GLY A 25 7.23 -10.18 18.79
C GLY A 25 7.97 -10.20 20.13
N THR A 26 8.26 -9.03 20.70
CA THR A 26 8.84 -8.94 22.06
C THR A 26 7.93 -9.59 23.11
N THR A 27 6.63 -9.33 23.08
CA THR A 27 5.69 -9.96 24.02
C THR A 27 5.64 -11.48 23.84
N VAL A 28 5.74 -11.98 22.62
CA VAL A 28 5.68 -13.41 22.33
C VAL A 28 6.96 -14.14 22.72
N ASP A 29 8.12 -13.52 22.50
CA ASP A 29 9.42 -14.15 22.73
C ASP A 29 9.97 -13.93 24.15
N GLU A 30 9.86 -12.71 24.68
CA GLU A 30 10.51 -12.28 25.93
C GLU A 30 9.55 -12.32 27.13
N ASP A 31 8.29 -11.91 26.94
CA ASP A 31 7.31 -11.81 28.04
C ASP A 31 6.55 -13.12 28.30
N LYS A 32 6.84 -14.19 27.56
CA LYS A 32 6.18 -15.48 27.76
C LYS A 32 6.52 -16.07 29.14
N PRO A 33 5.54 -16.64 29.87
CA PRO A 33 5.81 -17.29 31.15
C PRO A 33 6.86 -18.41 31.02
N ARG A 34 7.84 -18.46 31.93
CA ARG A 34 9.03 -19.34 31.83
C ARG A 34 8.76 -20.82 32.05
N LYS A 35 7.61 -21.18 32.64
CA LYS A 35 7.25 -22.57 32.91
C LYS A 35 6.57 -23.15 31.68
N ASP A 36 7.32 -24.01 31.00
CA ASP A 36 6.96 -24.81 29.83
C ASP A 36 6.91 -24.01 28.52
N ASP A 37 7.80 -24.38 27.60
CA ASP A 37 7.74 -23.87 26.23
C ASP A 37 6.49 -24.44 25.54
N VAL A 38 5.68 -23.56 24.96
CA VAL A 38 4.40 -23.93 24.34
C VAL A 38 4.51 -23.74 22.85
N VAL A 39 4.19 -24.81 22.11
CA VAL A 39 4.23 -24.84 20.64
C VAL A 39 3.46 -23.66 20.03
N VAL A 40 2.33 -23.26 20.60
CA VAL A 40 1.53 -22.11 20.15
C VAL A 40 2.33 -20.80 20.17
N ALA A 41 3.17 -20.58 21.20
CA ALA A 41 4.01 -19.38 21.29
C ALA A 41 5.12 -19.40 20.23
N SER A 42 5.75 -20.54 19.98
CA SER A 42 6.74 -20.70 18.90
C SER A 42 6.14 -20.44 17.53
N ILE A 43 4.97 -21.03 17.23
CA ILE A 43 4.31 -20.79 15.94
C ILE A 43 3.91 -19.32 15.80
N LEU A 44 3.47 -18.68 16.89
CA LEU A 44 3.15 -17.25 16.86
C LEU A 44 4.40 -16.40 16.60
N SER A 45 5.54 -16.73 17.20
CA SER A 45 6.82 -16.08 16.96
C SER A 45 7.26 -16.19 15.49
N ASP A 46 7.20 -17.39 14.92
CA ASP A 46 7.50 -17.64 13.50
C ASP A 46 6.58 -16.82 12.58
N ALA A 47 5.29 -16.75 12.91
CA ALA A 47 4.32 -15.96 12.15
C ALA A 47 4.59 -14.45 12.27
N VAL A 48 4.98 -13.94 13.45
CA VAL A 48 5.37 -12.54 13.62
C VAL A 48 6.62 -12.22 12.80
N LEU A 49 7.63 -13.08 12.83
CA LEU A 49 8.87 -12.92 12.08
C LEU A 49 8.61 -12.87 10.56
N ALA A 50 7.77 -13.78 10.04
CA ALA A 50 7.36 -13.75 8.64
C ALA A 50 6.61 -12.44 8.28
N GLY A 51 5.72 -12.00 9.17
CA GLY A 51 5.00 -10.74 9.03
C GLY A 51 5.93 -9.52 8.94
N ARG A 52 6.98 -9.48 9.78
CA ARG A 52 7.99 -8.41 9.80
C ARG A 52 8.67 -8.27 8.45
N GLY A 53 9.07 -9.39 7.84
CA GLY A 53 9.71 -9.38 6.51
C GLY A 53 8.81 -8.74 5.44
N PHE A 54 7.51 -9.06 5.42
CA PHE A 54 6.58 -8.44 4.47
C PHE A 54 6.41 -6.94 4.69
N LEU A 55 6.32 -6.47 5.94
CA LEU A 55 6.21 -5.05 6.25
C LEU A 55 7.48 -4.28 5.95
N GLU A 56 8.66 -4.85 6.23
CA GLU A 56 9.94 -4.23 5.90
C GLU A 56 10.07 -4.01 4.39
N GLU A 57 9.75 -5.02 3.57
CA GLU A 57 9.74 -4.89 2.12
C GLU A 57 8.71 -3.85 1.63
N ALA A 58 7.54 -3.77 2.28
CA ALA A 58 6.52 -2.77 1.96
C ALA A 58 7.01 -1.35 2.28
N LEU A 59 7.62 -1.15 3.46
CA LEU A 59 8.20 0.12 3.88
C LEU A 59 9.32 0.59 2.96
N GLN A 60 10.25 -0.32 2.61
CA GLN A 60 11.31 -0.01 1.65
C GLN A 60 10.73 0.47 0.32
N ALA A 61 9.73 -0.23 -0.21
CA ALA A 61 9.06 0.16 -1.46
C ALA A 61 8.29 1.48 -1.33
N ALA A 62 7.68 1.77 -0.17
CA ALA A 62 7.02 3.04 0.10
C ALA A 62 8.01 4.21 0.12
N GLU A 63 9.17 4.03 0.75
CA GLU A 63 10.23 5.05 0.77
C GLU A 63 10.80 5.32 -0.62
N GLU A 64 11.01 4.27 -1.42
CA GLU A 64 11.39 4.41 -2.82
C GLU A 64 10.34 5.18 -3.63
N ALA A 65 9.05 4.90 -3.41
CA ALA A 65 7.96 5.61 -4.08
C ALA A 65 7.95 7.11 -3.75
N HIS A 66 8.21 7.44 -2.48
CA HIS A 66 8.27 8.82 -2.00
C HIS A 66 9.44 9.62 -2.62
N ARG A 67 10.58 8.99 -2.89
CA ARG A 67 11.78 9.64 -3.46
C ARG A 67 11.78 9.67 -5.00
N ALA A 68 10.98 8.84 -5.66
CA ALA A 68 11.02 8.66 -7.10
C ALA A 68 10.29 9.78 -7.89
N LEU A 69 10.64 9.88 -9.18
CA LEU A 69 9.85 10.61 -10.18
C LEU A 69 8.61 9.79 -10.58
N LEU A 70 7.60 10.41 -11.20
CA LEU A 70 6.27 9.85 -11.46
C LEU A 70 6.23 8.36 -11.89
N ASP A 71 6.97 7.97 -12.94
CA ASP A 71 6.99 6.58 -13.41
C ASP A 71 7.64 5.61 -12.42
N GLY A 72 8.67 6.08 -11.70
CA GLY A 72 9.30 5.34 -10.62
C GLY A 72 8.37 5.20 -9.41
N THR A 73 7.65 6.28 -9.06
CA THR A 73 6.67 6.30 -7.97
C THR A 73 5.59 5.25 -8.20
N ARG A 74 5.03 5.17 -9.41
CA ARG A 74 4.01 4.15 -9.74
C ARG A 74 4.52 2.73 -9.55
N ARG A 75 5.72 2.41 -10.07
CA ARG A 75 6.29 1.05 -9.94
C ARG A 75 6.60 0.70 -8.49
N ALA A 76 7.16 1.63 -7.73
CA ALA A 76 7.44 1.44 -6.32
C ALA A 76 6.16 1.27 -5.50
N LEU A 77 5.10 2.03 -5.79
CA LEU A 77 3.80 1.91 -5.12
C LEU A 77 3.11 0.56 -5.42
N ILE A 78 3.24 0.01 -6.63
CA ILE A 78 2.77 -1.36 -6.95
C ILE A 78 3.49 -2.39 -6.07
N ARG A 79 4.82 -2.25 -5.91
CA ARG A 79 5.60 -3.15 -5.05
C ARG A 79 5.16 -3.02 -3.59
N CYS A 80 5.03 -1.80 -3.08
CA CYS A 80 4.53 -1.52 -1.73
C CYS A 80 3.17 -2.20 -1.51
N GLN A 81 2.21 -1.99 -2.41
CA GLN A 81 0.88 -2.59 -2.30
C GLN A 81 0.93 -4.13 -2.33
N LYS A 82 1.76 -4.72 -3.19
CA LYS A 82 1.90 -6.18 -3.27
C LYS A 82 2.41 -6.76 -1.94
N GLN A 83 3.41 -6.14 -1.33
CA GLN A 83 3.97 -6.61 -0.06
C GLN A 83 3.00 -6.34 1.10
N PHE A 84 2.35 -5.19 1.12
CA PHE A 84 1.29 -4.90 2.08
C PHE A 84 0.12 -5.91 1.99
N HIS A 85 -0.31 -6.29 0.79
CA HIS A 85 -1.34 -7.32 0.62
C HIS A 85 -0.87 -8.70 1.11
N ARG A 86 0.40 -9.06 0.89
CA ARG A 86 0.97 -10.31 1.43
C ARG A 86 0.99 -10.30 2.95
N PHE A 87 1.43 -9.19 3.55
CA PHE A 87 1.34 -8.99 4.99
C PHE A 87 -0.11 -9.12 5.48
N ALA A 88 -1.07 -8.47 4.83
CA ALA A 88 -2.46 -8.51 5.25
C ALA A 88 -3.09 -9.91 5.15
N ALA A 89 -2.78 -10.66 4.08
CA ALA A 89 -3.21 -12.05 3.94
C ALA A 89 -2.59 -12.94 5.03
N HIS A 90 -1.28 -12.80 5.27
CA HIS A 90 -0.56 -13.52 6.32
C HIS A 90 -1.09 -13.20 7.72
N PHE A 91 -1.35 -11.91 7.99
CA PHE A 91 -1.94 -11.48 9.25
C PHE A 91 -3.31 -12.14 9.46
N ALA A 92 -4.16 -12.15 8.43
CA ALA A 92 -5.49 -12.75 8.54
C ALA A 92 -5.46 -14.27 8.73
N SER A 93 -4.52 -14.99 8.11
CA SER A 93 -4.44 -16.46 8.22
C SER A 93 -3.68 -16.94 9.45
N GLU A 94 -2.54 -16.33 9.77
CA GLU A 94 -1.60 -16.86 10.77
C GLU A 94 -1.74 -16.21 12.15
N LEU A 95 -2.01 -14.90 12.20
CA LEU A 95 -1.97 -14.11 13.43
C LEU A 95 -3.37 -13.82 13.99
N GLY A 96 -4.28 -13.39 13.11
CA GLY A 96 -5.63 -12.94 13.44
C GLY A 96 -6.74 -13.95 13.18
N SER A 97 -6.41 -15.20 12.80
CA SER A 97 -7.41 -16.24 12.54
C SER A 97 -8.13 -16.66 13.81
N CYS A 98 -9.42 -17.02 13.68
CA CYS A 98 -10.23 -17.46 14.83
C CYS A 98 -9.59 -18.65 15.55
N ASP A 99 -9.06 -19.61 14.77
CA ASP A 99 -8.36 -20.79 15.29
C ASP A 99 -7.16 -20.38 16.15
N ARG A 100 -6.33 -19.44 15.68
CA ARG A 100 -5.19 -18.93 16.45
C ARG A 100 -5.61 -18.28 17.76
N ILE A 101 -6.67 -17.48 17.73
CA ILE A 101 -7.19 -16.80 18.92
C ILE A 101 -7.77 -17.80 19.93
N ASP A 102 -8.38 -18.89 19.45
CA ASP A 102 -8.91 -19.94 20.30
C ASP A 102 -7.79 -20.82 20.89
N ASP A 103 -6.75 -21.14 20.12
CA ASP A 103 -5.55 -21.82 20.63
C ASP A 103 -4.89 -21.04 21.77
N LEU A 104 -4.69 -19.72 21.59
CA LEU A 104 -4.19 -18.84 22.64
C LEU A 104 -5.10 -18.88 23.87
N ARG A 105 -6.42 -18.81 23.68
CA ARG A 105 -7.39 -18.88 24.79
C ARG A 105 -7.29 -20.21 25.55
N ASN A 106 -7.12 -21.32 24.85
CA ASN A 106 -6.98 -22.65 25.45
C ASN A 106 -5.70 -22.74 26.29
N VAL A 107 -4.57 -22.28 25.75
CA VAL A 107 -3.29 -22.18 26.49
C VAL A 107 -3.45 -21.40 27.80
N GLY A 108 -4.11 -20.25 27.74
CA GLY A 108 -4.39 -19.45 28.93
C GLY A 108 -5.18 -20.24 29.98
N ARG A 109 -6.29 -20.89 29.57
CA ARG A 109 -7.16 -21.64 30.49
C ARG A 109 -6.45 -22.84 31.14
N GLU A 110 -5.65 -23.57 30.38
CA GLU A 110 -5.00 -24.80 30.83
C GLU A 110 -3.82 -24.54 31.77
N ARG A 111 -3.12 -23.41 31.60
CA ARG A 111 -1.84 -23.15 32.28
C ARG A 111 -1.91 -22.11 33.39
N GLY A 112 -3.10 -21.57 33.68
CA GLY A 112 -3.37 -20.72 34.83
C GLY A 112 -3.16 -19.22 34.59
N GLN A 113 -3.14 -18.45 35.67
CA GLN A 113 -3.34 -16.99 35.62
C GLN A 113 -2.25 -16.22 34.87
N GLU A 114 -0.98 -16.61 34.99
CA GLU A 114 0.13 -15.95 34.28
C GLU A 114 -0.04 -16.06 32.76
N TRP A 115 -0.41 -17.24 32.28
CA TRP A 115 -0.69 -17.49 30.87
C TRP A 115 -1.93 -16.75 30.38
N LEU A 116 -3.00 -16.68 31.19
CA LEU A 116 -4.18 -15.87 30.86
C LEU A 116 -3.83 -14.38 30.67
N ASN A 117 -2.97 -13.84 31.53
CA ASN A 117 -2.55 -12.45 31.44
C ASN A 117 -1.72 -12.22 30.18
N TRP A 118 -0.75 -13.09 29.89
CA TRP A 118 0.05 -13.02 28.66
C TRP A 118 -0.82 -13.10 27.39
N VAL A 119 -1.74 -14.07 27.32
CA VAL A 119 -2.71 -14.18 26.21
C VAL A 119 -3.54 -12.92 26.04
N THR A 120 -3.94 -12.28 27.15
CA THR A 120 -4.73 -11.04 27.11
C THR A 120 -3.93 -9.91 26.47
N VAL A 121 -2.66 -9.74 26.84
CA VAL A 121 -1.76 -8.74 26.24
C VAL A 121 -1.55 -9.03 24.76
N VAL A 122 -1.20 -10.28 24.39
CA VAL A 122 -1.03 -10.69 23.00
C VAL A 122 -2.26 -10.35 22.15
N LYS A 123 -3.47 -10.64 22.65
CA LYS A 123 -4.72 -10.32 21.95
C LYS A 123 -4.94 -8.82 21.79
N GLN A 124 -4.62 -8.02 22.80
CA GLN A 124 -4.73 -6.56 22.71
C GLN A 124 -3.80 -5.99 21.64
N VAL A 125 -2.55 -6.47 21.57
CA VAL A 125 -1.59 -6.05 20.54
C VAL A 125 -2.03 -6.51 19.15
N LEU A 126 -2.56 -7.73 19.01
CA LEU A 126 -3.14 -8.21 17.75
C LEU A 126 -4.33 -7.36 17.29
N GLU A 127 -5.21 -6.95 18.20
CA GLU A 127 -6.31 -6.03 17.87
C GLU A 127 -5.77 -4.68 17.38
N ARG A 128 -4.77 -4.13 18.06
CA ARG A 128 -4.13 -2.89 17.64
C ARG A 128 -3.48 -3.00 16.26
N CYS A 129 -2.80 -4.11 15.98
CA CYS A 129 -2.28 -4.38 14.63
C CYS A 129 -3.39 -4.39 13.58
N ARG A 130 -4.57 -4.95 13.89
CA ARG A 130 -5.71 -4.98 12.96
C ARG A 130 -6.21 -3.57 12.65
N GLU A 131 -6.36 -2.71 13.65
CA GLU A 131 -6.74 -1.31 13.47
C GLU A 131 -5.74 -0.58 12.56
N LEU A 132 -4.44 -0.68 12.88
CA LEU A 132 -3.38 -0.05 12.11
C LEU A 132 -3.26 -0.58 10.69
N LEU A 133 -3.58 -1.85 10.46
CA LEU A 133 -3.65 -2.45 9.13
C LEU A 133 -4.73 -1.77 8.29
N GLU A 134 -5.91 -1.52 8.85
CA GLU A 134 -6.98 -0.78 8.17
C GLU A 134 -6.58 0.69 7.89
N GLU A 135 -5.94 1.35 8.85
CA GLU A 135 -5.43 2.71 8.66
C GLU A 135 -4.37 2.79 7.55
N ALA A 136 -3.42 1.86 7.52
CA ALA A 136 -2.39 1.76 6.48
C ALA A 136 -3.00 1.46 5.10
N ARG A 137 -4.03 0.61 5.04
CA ARG A 137 -4.77 0.33 3.80
C ARG A 137 -5.43 1.60 3.25
N ASN A 138 -6.08 2.37 4.11
CA ASN A 138 -6.73 3.62 3.73
C ASN A 138 -5.70 4.66 3.25
N ALA A 139 -4.56 4.79 3.94
CA ALA A 139 -3.50 5.70 3.51
C ALA A 139 -2.91 5.30 2.15
N LEU A 140 -2.70 4.00 1.90
CA LEU A 140 -2.26 3.48 0.61
C LEU A 140 -3.27 3.76 -0.51
N PHE A 141 -4.57 3.64 -0.22
CA PHE A 141 -5.63 4.01 -1.17
C PHE A 141 -5.59 5.50 -1.53
N LEU A 142 -5.43 6.39 -0.55
CA LEU A 142 -5.33 7.84 -0.79
C LEU A 142 -4.10 8.20 -1.62
N CYS A 143 -2.95 7.53 -1.39
CA CYS A 143 -1.77 7.68 -2.25
C CYS A 143 -2.06 7.33 -3.71
N TRP A 144 -2.77 6.23 -3.95
CA TRP A 144 -3.17 5.82 -5.30
C TRP A 144 -4.10 6.84 -5.95
N GLN A 145 -5.10 7.31 -5.20
CA GLN A 145 -6.05 8.31 -5.69
C GLN A 145 -5.31 9.57 -6.17
N GLU A 146 -4.49 10.17 -5.31
CA GLU A 146 -3.74 11.39 -5.63
C GLU A 146 -2.74 11.20 -6.78
N LEU A 147 -2.11 10.03 -6.88
CA LEU A 147 -1.25 9.70 -8.02
C LEU A 147 -2.04 9.67 -9.33
N THR A 148 -3.22 9.03 -9.35
CA THR A 148 -4.06 8.93 -10.55
C THR A 148 -4.67 10.27 -10.97
N GLU A 149 -5.05 11.12 -10.02
CA GLU A 149 -5.56 12.47 -10.28
C GLU A 149 -4.47 13.33 -10.97
N ARG A 150 -3.22 13.25 -10.50
CA ARG A 150 -2.10 13.98 -11.12
C ARG A 150 -1.78 13.51 -12.52
N MET A 151 -1.78 12.20 -12.76
CA MET A 151 -1.55 11.64 -14.10
C MET A 151 -2.61 12.12 -15.11
N SER A 152 -3.85 12.27 -14.65
CA SER A 152 -4.96 12.72 -15.49
C SER A 152 -4.83 14.20 -15.91
N VAL A 153 -4.35 15.07 -15.02
CA VAL A 153 -4.11 16.50 -15.33
C VAL A 153 -2.99 16.67 -16.35
N THR A 154 -1.91 15.90 -16.25
CA THR A 154 -0.76 16.03 -17.17
C THR A 154 -1.09 15.55 -18.60
N SER A 155 -1.97 14.55 -18.75
CA SER A 155 -2.32 14.00 -20.07
C SER A 155 -3.18 14.93 -20.94
N VAL A 156 -3.92 15.87 -20.35
CA VAL A 156 -4.83 16.77 -21.11
C VAL A 156 -4.08 17.97 -21.70
N SER A 157 -2.94 18.37 -21.13
CA SER A 157 -2.19 19.55 -21.56
C SER A 157 -1.39 19.35 -22.87
N VAL A 158 -1.15 18.11 -23.30
CA VAL A 158 -0.28 17.81 -24.45
C VAL A 158 -1.05 17.73 -25.79
N CYS A 159 -2.39 17.68 -25.79
CA CYS A 159 -3.17 17.59 -27.04
C CYS A 159 -3.66 18.93 -27.60
N THR A 160 -3.34 20.07 -26.97
CA THR A 160 -3.77 21.41 -27.42
C THR A 160 -2.63 22.18 -28.06
N THR A 161 -1.87 21.56 -28.97
CA THR A 161 -0.97 22.30 -29.87
C THR A 161 -1.56 22.30 -31.28
N ASN A 162 -2.23 23.41 -31.60
CA ASN A 162 -2.55 23.94 -32.92
C ASN A 162 -1.98 23.13 -34.11
N ILE A 163 -2.75 22.17 -34.61
CA ILE A 163 -2.74 21.83 -36.03
C ILE A 163 -3.47 22.98 -36.73
N GLY A 164 -2.76 24.09 -36.92
CA GLY A 164 -3.21 25.18 -37.77
C GLY A 164 -3.32 24.66 -39.20
N GLN A 165 -4.54 24.39 -39.63
CA GLN A 165 -4.88 24.05 -41.00
C GLN A 165 -4.42 25.16 -41.95
N GLN A 166 -3.35 24.90 -42.71
CA GLN A 166 -3.06 25.66 -43.92
C GLN A 166 -4.04 25.22 -45.02
N PHE A 167 -5.20 25.85 -45.09
CA PHE A 167 -6.01 25.83 -46.31
C PHE A 167 -5.34 26.73 -47.35
N SER A 168 -4.50 26.14 -48.19
CA SER A 168 -4.14 26.79 -49.46
C SER A 168 -5.37 26.80 -50.35
N ALA A 169 -6.04 27.96 -50.43
CA ALA A 169 -7.06 28.20 -51.43
C ALA A 169 -6.38 28.23 -52.82
N ARG A 170 -6.57 27.15 -53.57
CA ARG A 170 -6.15 27.03 -54.97
C ARG A 170 -7.18 27.79 -55.81
N GLU A 171 -6.93 29.07 -56.05
CA GLU A 171 -7.73 29.89 -56.96
C GLU A 171 -7.47 29.39 -58.40
N SER A 172 -8.45 28.68 -58.96
CA SER A 172 -8.52 28.32 -60.37
C SER A 172 -9.73 29.02 -60.98
N ILE A 173 -9.45 30.14 -61.65
CA ILE A 173 -10.37 30.78 -62.59
C ILE A 173 -9.54 30.94 -63.89
N ARG A 174 -9.49 29.90 -64.71
CA ARG A 174 -10.36 29.60 -65.87
C ARG A 174 -10.25 30.67 -66.97
N GLU A 175 -9.40 30.34 -67.94
CA GLU A 175 -9.22 31.01 -69.22
C GLU A 175 -10.42 30.86 -70.18
N MET A 176 -10.62 31.94 -70.96
CA MET A 176 -11.09 32.04 -72.36
C MET A 176 -12.58 31.81 -72.71
N PRO A 177 -13.06 32.30 -73.88
CA PRO A 177 -12.61 33.39 -74.78
C PRO A 177 -13.76 34.26 -75.38
N GLU A 178 -13.46 35.42 -75.98
CA GLU A 178 -14.30 36.00 -77.06
C GLU A 178 -13.46 37.06 -77.81
N GLN A 179 -13.03 36.73 -79.04
CA GLN A 179 -13.59 37.17 -80.32
C GLN A 179 -13.11 38.57 -80.75
N ASP A 180 -12.31 38.62 -81.82
CA ASP A 180 -12.39 39.70 -82.80
C ASP A 180 -12.03 39.18 -84.19
N GLY A 181 -13.04 39.23 -85.06
CA GLY A 181 -12.97 38.90 -86.47
C GLY A 181 -12.67 40.14 -87.31
N VAL A 182 -11.73 39.98 -88.24
CA VAL A 182 -11.46 40.88 -89.36
C VAL A 182 -12.43 40.53 -90.49
N THR A 183 -13.22 41.49 -90.99
CA THR A 183 -13.16 42.09 -92.35
C THR A 183 -14.42 42.93 -92.58
#